data_AF-A0A1C4ZT64-F1
#
_entry.id   AF-A0A1C4ZT64-F1
#
_cell.length_a   1.000
_cell.length_b   1.000
_cell.length_c   1.000
_cell.angle_alpha   90.00
_cell.angle_beta   90.00
_cell.angle_gamma   90.00
#
_symmetry.space_group_name_H-M   'P 1'
#
loop_
_entity.id
_entity.type
_entity.pdbx_description
1 polymer ?
#
loop_
_entity_poly.entity_id
_entity_poly.type
_entity_poly.pdbx_seq_one_letter_code
_entity_poly.pdbx_strand_id
1 'polypeptide(L)'
;MSDQPPPGADPGEPDDAGRPADREAGRSDPTAPLPADPTAPPPVDPTAPQPTVFPPTGVLPGNPSAPSGFPPGYPPYQGQPPGPPYGGYPPGQPYGGYPPGQPYGGYPPGQPYGAYPPGDQPYGAYPPGQPYGAYPPGQPYGDPLGAAVPPYGPGWPGGAPWDPHDPLVNPPNGGLEGWWNRGLAALRRSWRVLVLVLVVTQVLPALAISVLSVVLLPADELATAPSADGQVALPDGFFTDLALFGAVIGLGSLLFGLLQAAGWAAGTWAVTRQALGEAVTAGGALRYGFRRALGLWGWTLLTGLLMAVGFCFCILPGIYLAFALSLVTPIYLYERENPIGRSFRMFHDRLGMVLGRISLVGIVVILFSVVTSVVEEIATSAAGTDPFASPAAAAGLFVALVVAALLSVPAYLVQQVGLVVTYAEQRGQEGPVNSARLAGELG
;
A
#
# COMPACT_ATOMS: atom_id res chain seq x y z
N MET A 1 38.28 -77.65 -30.03
CA MET A 1 37.00 -77.18 -29.47
C MET A 1 37.03 -75.67 -29.63
N SER A 2 36.66 -75.11 -30.79
CA SER A 2 35.31 -74.97 -31.36
C SER A 2 34.34 -74.28 -30.40
N ASP A 3 33.51 -73.31 -30.78
CA ASP A 3 33.37 -72.40 -31.95
C ASP A 3 32.17 -71.49 -31.61
N GLN A 4 32.21 -70.22 -32.01
CA GLN A 4 31.04 -69.33 -32.16
C GLN A 4 31.45 -68.19 -33.12
N PRO A 5 30.72 -67.87 -34.21
CA PRO A 5 29.57 -66.91 -34.29
C PRO A 5 28.64 -67.23 -35.51
N PRO A 6 27.91 -66.32 -36.28
CA PRO A 6 27.63 -64.85 -36.23
C PRO A 6 26.18 -64.38 -36.66
N PRO A 7 25.92 -63.05 -36.85
CA PRO A 7 24.59 -62.40 -37.01
C PRO A 7 24.27 -61.83 -38.43
N GLY A 8 23.02 -61.37 -38.67
CA GLY A 8 22.66 -60.43 -39.76
C GLY A 8 21.16 -60.41 -40.20
N ALA A 9 20.57 -59.21 -40.37
CA ALA A 9 19.74 -58.77 -41.52
C ALA A 9 18.98 -57.43 -41.25
N ASP A 10 18.93 -56.61 -42.30
CA ASP A 10 18.55 -55.19 -42.49
C ASP A 10 17.02 -54.90 -42.47
N PRO A 11 16.55 -53.64 -42.36
CA PRO A 11 16.14 -52.93 -43.58
C PRO A 11 16.31 -51.38 -43.61
N GLY A 12 16.85 -50.86 -44.72
CA GLY A 12 16.17 -49.95 -45.66
C GLY A 12 15.75 -48.54 -45.22
N GLU A 13 16.48 -47.55 -45.72
CA GLU A 13 16.23 -46.08 -45.74
C GLU A 13 15.03 -45.67 -46.64
N PRO A 14 14.47 -44.44 -46.50
CA PRO A 14 14.96 -43.36 -47.36
C PRO A 14 15.01 -41.94 -46.75
N ASP A 15 16.03 -41.21 -47.24
CA ASP A 15 16.13 -39.80 -47.61
C ASP A 15 16.03 -38.67 -46.58
N ASP A 16 17.24 -38.18 -46.29
CA ASP A 16 17.68 -36.89 -45.76
C ASP A 16 17.48 -35.75 -46.77
N ALA A 17 16.91 -34.64 -46.31
CA ALA A 17 17.07 -33.33 -46.96
C ALA A 17 17.06 -32.23 -45.90
N GLY A 18 18.24 -31.69 -45.58
CA GLY A 18 18.31 -30.29 -45.14
C GLY A 18 19.32 -29.86 -44.08
N ARG A 19 20.41 -30.60 -43.81
CA ARG A 19 21.55 -30.02 -43.07
C ARG A 19 22.75 -29.78 -43.99
N PRO A 20 23.22 -28.53 -44.14
CA PRO A 20 24.55 -28.28 -44.65
C PRO A 20 25.57 -28.46 -43.51
N ALA A 21 26.56 -29.29 -43.82
CA ALA A 21 27.72 -29.62 -43.01
C ALA A 21 28.78 -28.52 -43.01
N ASP A 22 29.56 -28.52 -41.93
CA ASP A 22 30.88 -27.93 -41.85
C ASP A 22 31.83 -28.50 -42.93
N ARG A 23 32.69 -27.64 -43.50
CA ARG A 23 34.01 -28.08 -43.98
C ARG A 23 35.04 -26.94 -44.00
N GLU A 24 36.21 -27.31 -43.48
CA GLU A 24 37.57 -26.82 -43.79
C GLU A 24 37.95 -25.39 -43.36
N ALA A 25 38.72 -25.21 -42.28
CA ALA A 25 40.17 -25.44 -42.16
C ALA A 25 41.04 -24.52 -43.03
N GLY A 26 41.72 -23.58 -42.37
CA GLY A 26 43.08 -23.17 -42.76
C GLY A 26 43.25 -22.07 -43.80
N ARG A 27 43.00 -20.81 -43.41
CA ARG A 27 43.80 -19.68 -43.87
C ARG A 27 43.83 -18.60 -42.79
N SER A 28 45.01 -18.42 -42.21
CA SER A 28 45.35 -17.34 -41.28
C SER A 28 45.32 -16.00 -42.01
N ASP A 29 44.28 -15.20 -41.75
CA ASP A 29 44.23 -13.79 -42.10
C ASP A 29 45.01 -12.98 -41.04
N PRO A 30 46.09 -12.25 -41.38
CA PRO A 30 46.92 -11.53 -40.39
C PRO A 30 46.26 -10.26 -39.83
N THR A 31 44.99 -9.99 -40.15
CA THR A 31 44.40 -8.66 -40.00
C THR A 31 43.10 -8.59 -39.18
N ALA A 32 42.68 -9.70 -38.55
CA ALA A 32 41.47 -9.73 -37.71
C ALA A 32 41.81 -9.50 -36.21
N PRO A 33 41.20 -8.52 -35.52
CA PRO A 33 41.48 -8.28 -34.11
C PRO A 33 40.80 -9.34 -33.22
N LEU A 34 41.55 -9.88 -32.25
CA LEU A 34 41.10 -10.90 -31.29
C LEU A 34 39.97 -10.40 -30.37
N PRO A 35 39.05 -11.27 -29.91
CA PRO A 35 38.00 -10.90 -28.96
C PRO A 35 38.58 -10.54 -27.59
N ALA A 36 38.13 -9.41 -27.04
CA ALA A 36 38.65 -8.82 -25.81
C ALA A 36 38.25 -9.61 -24.55
N ASP A 37 39.23 -9.78 -23.65
CA ASP A 37 39.08 -10.33 -22.31
C ASP A 37 38.17 -9.44 -21.44
N PRO A 38 37.05 -9.94 -20.88
CA PRO A 38 36.10 -9.14 -20.10
C PRO A 38 36.61 -8.72 -18.72
N THR A 39 37.86 -9.05 -18.36
CA THR A 39 38.47 -8.68 -17.07
C THR A 39 39.56 -7.61 -17.16
N ALA A 40 39.85 -7.07 -18.36
CA ALA A 40 40.84 -6.01 -18.54
C ALA A 40 40.23 -4.60 -18.41
N PRO A 41 40.84 -3.66 -17.65
CA PRO A 41 40.41 -2.27 -17.64
C PRO A 41 40.70 -1.58 -18.99
N PRO A 42 39.87 -0.61 -19.42
CA PRO A 42 39.98 -0.01 -20.74
C PRO A 42 41.27 0.82 -20.91
N PRO A 43 41.79 0.99 -22.14
CA PRO A 43 42.97 1.81 -22.41
C PRO A 43 42.72 3.28 -22.04
N VAL A 44 43.68 3.89 -21.35
CA VAL A 44 43.62 5.30 -20.94
C VAL A 44 44.00 6.18 -22.14
N ASP A 45 43.11 7.07 -22.56
CA ASP A 45 43.38 8.09 -23.59
C ASP A 45 44.38 9.13 -23.03
N PRO A 46 45.57 9.31 -23.63
CA PRO A 46 46.56 10.28 -23.16
C PRO A 46 46.14 11.75 -23.32
N THR A 47 45.00 12.04 -23.94
CA THR A 47 44.58 13.42 -24.29
C THR A 47 43.33 13.92 -23.57
N ALA A 48 42.75 13.15 -22.65
CA ALA A 48 41.63 13.59 -21.84
C ALA A 48 42.10 14.34 -20.55
N PRO A 49 41.56 15.54 -20.23
CA PRO A 49 41.91 16.25 -19.01
C PRO A 49 41.41 15.51 -17.76
N GLN A 50 42.34 15.19 -16.85
CA GLN A 50 42.05 14.45 -15.62
C GLN A 50 41.25 15.29 -14.61
N PRO A 51 40.26 14.71 -13.89
CA PRO A 51 39.63 15.38 -12.76
C PRO A 51 40.61 15.41 -11.57
N THR A 52 40.97 16.63 -11.15
CA THR A 52 41.87 16.90 -10.02
C THR A 52 41.27 16.47 -8.69
N VAL A 53 41.94 15.53 -8.02
CA VAL A 53 41.75 15.18 -6.62
C VAL A 53 42.33 16.30 -5.75
N PHE A 54 41.51 16.99 -4.96
CA PHE A 54 41.99 17.94 -3.96
C PHE A 54 42.20 17.24 -2.61
N PRO A 55 43.42 17.29 -2.02
CA PRO A 55 43.65 16.87 -0.63
C PRO A 55 43.11 17.93 0.36
N PRO A 56 42.85 17.57 1.64
CA PRO A 56 42.34 18.50 2.62
C PRO A 56 43.47 19.37 3.19
N THR A 57 43.06 20.52 3.73
CA THR A 57 43.82 21.52 4.51
C THR A 57 44.42 22.70 3.74
N GLY A 58 44.20 23.90 4.29
CA GLY A 58 44.95 25.10 3.95
C GLY A 58 44.07 26.29 3.53
N VAL A 59 43.72 27.11 4.50
CA VAL A 59 43.36 28.54 4.35
C VAL A 59 44.30 29.22 3.35
N LEU A 60 43.83 30.07 2.42
CA LEU A 60 44.53 31.29 1.96
C LEU A 60 43.56 32.23 1.15
N PRO A 61 43.89 33.52 0.96
CA PRO A 61 42.95 34.65 0.88
C PRO A 61 42.95 35.43 -0.45
N GLY A 62 41.91 36.28 -0.64
CA GLY A 62 41.84 37.39 -1.60
C GLY A 62 41.47 36.97 -3.04
N ASN A 63 40.70 37.69 -3.85
CA ASN A 63 40.00 38.98 -3.82
C ASN A 63 39.14 39.01 -5.14
N PRO A 64 38.66 40.18 -5.61
CA PRO A 64 37.33 40.78 -5.49
C PRO A 64 36.37 40.46 -6.66
N SER A 65 35.12 40.89 -6.52
CA SER A 65 34.18 41.39 -7.57
C SER A 65 32.85 40.63 -7.65
N ALA A 66 31.84 41.08 -6.88
CA ALA A 66 30.42 40.96 -7.21
C ALA A 66 29.56 41.83 -6.26
N PRO A 67 28.38 42.29 -6.70
CA PRO A 67 27.88 43.64 -6.41
C PRO A 67 27.03 43.76 -5.15
N SER A 68 27.02 45.01 -4.68
CA SER A 68 26.18 45.62 -3.65
C SER A 68 24.66 45.47 -3.87
N GLY A 69 23.94 45.16 -2.78
CA GLY A 69 22.63 45.75 -2.51
C GLY A 69 21.56 44.82 -1.91
N PHE A 70 21.43 44.78 -0.58
CA PHE A 70 20.18 44.57 0.16
C PHE A 70 20.27 45.29 1.55
N PRO A 71 19.14 45.69 2.16
CA PRO A 71 18.97 46.94 2.92
C PRO A 71 19.39 46.89 4.41
N PRO A 72 19.62 48.06 5.06
CA PRO A 72 20.04 48.15 6.45
C PRO A 72 18.85 48.09 7.43
N GLY A 73 18.93 47.22 8.44
CA GLY A 73 17.92 47.23 9.51
C GLY A 73 17.89 46.03 10.46
N TYR A 74 19.03 45.53 10.95
CA TYR A 74 19.06 44.69 12.16
C TYR A 74 20.33 44.96 13.00
N PRO A 75 20.22 45.09 14.33
CA PRO A 75 21.34 45.41 15.23
C PRO A 75 22.33 44.23 15.40
N PRO A 76 23.59 44.49 15.79
CA PRO A 76 24.66 43.51 15.78
C PRO A 76 24.51 42.41 16.84
N TYR A 77 24.95 41.20 16.47
CA TYR A 77 25.11 40.01 17.31
C TYR A 77 25.83 40.35 18.62
N GLN A 78 25.11 40.22 19.73
CA GLN A 78 25.72 40.09 21.06
C GLN A 78 26.06 38.63 21.33
N GLY A 79 27.25 38.43 21.89
CA GLY A 79 27.83 37.13 22.18
C GLY A 79 26.92 36.23 23.03
N GLN A 80 26.97 34.95 22.70
CA GLN A 80 26.31 33.87 23.40
C GLN A 80 26.78 33.82 24.87
N PRO A 81 25.88 33.83 25.87
CA PRO A 81 26.27 33.68 27.26
C PRO A 81 26.81 32.25 27.52
N PRO A 82 27.82 32.08 28.41
CA PRO A 82 28.34 30.77 28.76
C PRO A 82 27.25 29.87 29.36
N GLY A 83 27.22 28.61 28.94
CA GLY A 83 26.32 27.59 29.51
C GLY A 83 26.60 27.36 31.00
N PRO A 84 25.60 26.88 31.77
CA PRO A 84 25.78 26.61 33.19
C PRO A 84 26.79 25.48 33.44
N PRO A 85 27.58 25.56 34.53
CA PRO A 85 28.57 24.54 34.86
C PRO A 85 27.92 23.21 35.25
N TYR A 86 28.64 22.11 34.97
CA TYR A 86 28.31 20.74 35.38
C TYR A 86 28.10 20.67 36.91
N GLY A 87 26.84 20.54 37.33
CA GLY A 87 26.46 20.29 38.72
C GLY A 87 26.59 18.80 39.06
N GLY A 88 27.33 18.51 40.13
CA GLY A 88 27.56 17.17 40.66
C GLY A 88 26.29 16.49 41.20
N TYR A 89 26.37 15.16 41.25
CA TYR A 89 25.34 14.28 41.80
C TYR A 89 25.04 14.61 43.28
N PRO A 90 23.76 14.75 43.68
CA PRO A 90 23.40 14.76 45.10
C PRO A 90 23.45 13.32 45.68
N PRO A 91 23.90 13.14 46.93
CA PRO A 91 23.95 11.82 47.58
C PRO A 91 22.54 11.30 47.91
N GLY A 92 22.40 9.97 47.86
CA GLY A 92 21.13 9.24 47.95
C GLY A 92 20.35 9.47 49.25
N GLN A 93 19.02 9.51 49.11
CA GLN A 93 18.10 9.48 50.24
C GLN A 93 17.66 8.04 50.57
N PRO A 94 17.40 7.70 51.84
CA PRO A 94 17.09 6.34 52.26
C PRO A 94 15.69 5.88 51.84
N TYR A 95 15.56 4.57 51.62
CA TYR A 95 14.30 3.86 51.36
C TYR A 95 13.21 4.17 52.40
N GLY A 96 12.10 4.73 51.95
CA GLY A 96 10.85 4.80 52.70
C GLY A 96 10.08 3.48 52.60
N GLY A 97 9.79 2.86 53.75
CA GLY A 97 9.10 1.58 53.86
C GLY A 97 7.64 1.60 53.41
N TYR A 98 7.16 0.44 52.96
CA TYR A 98 5.77 0.17 52.63
C TYR A 98 4.86 0.26 53.89
N PRO A 99 3.64 0.81 53.78
CA PRO A 99 2.65 0.73 54.85
C PRO A 99 2.12 -0.72 55.00
N PRO A 100 1.84 -1.20 56.24
CA PRO A 100 1.43 -2.58 56.49
C PRO A 100 0.00 -2.87 55.99
N GLY A 101 -0.19 -4.12 55.54
CA GLY A 101 -1.42 -4.62 54.92
C GLY A 101 -2.63 -4.67 55.84
N GLN A 102 -3.80 -4.57 55.23
CA GLN A 102 -5.09 -4.75 55.90
C GLN A 102 -5.39 -6.25 56.13
N PRO A 103 -6.07 -6.63 57.24
CA PRO A 103 -6.37 -8.03 57.53
C PRO A 103 -7.47 -8.59 56.61
N TYR A 104 -7.28 -9.83 56.17
CA TYR A 104 -8.28 -10.65 55.48
C TYR A 104 -9.53 -10.86 56.37
N GLY A 105 -10.67 -10.39 55.90
CA GLY A 105 -11.99 -10.72 56.44
C GLY A 105 -12.42 -12.12 56.01
N GLY A 106 -12.86 -12.92 56.97
CA GLY A 106 -13.21 -14.33 56.82
C GLY A 106 -14.48 -14.62 56.00
N TYR A 107 -14.56 -15.87 55.57
CA TYR A 107 -15.65 -16.50 54.84
C TYR A 107 -17.01 -16.41 55.57
N PRO A 108 -18.13 -16.13 54.86
CA PRO A 108 -19.46 -16.49 55.34
C PRO A 108 -19.81 -17.96 55.01
N PRO A 109 -20.56 -18.66 55.89
CA PRO A 109 -20.85 -20.09 55.77
C PRO A 109 -21.99 -20.38 54.77
N GLY A 110 -22.00 -21.63 54.28
CA GLY A 110 -22.76 -22.11 53.13
C GLY A 110 -24.29 -22.11 53.24
N GLN A 111 -24.90 -22.23 52.06
CA GLN A 111 -26.32 -22.51 51.83
C GLN A 111 -26.44 -23.87 51.13
N PRO A 112 -27.43 -24.72 51.47
CA PRO A 112 -27.48 -26.12 51.07
C PRO A 112 -28.00 -26.33 49.63
N TYR A 113 -27.53 -27.45 49.07
CA TYR A 113 -27.72 -27.95 47.72
C TYR A 113 -29.19 -28.13 47.30
N GLY A 114 -29.56 -27.58 46.15
CA GLY A 114 -30.74 -27.97 45.37
C GLY A 114 -30.38 -29.06 44.37
N ALA A 115 -31.00 -30.23 44.53
CA ALA A 115 -30.83 -31.40 43.67
C ALA A 115 -31.44 -31.18 42.27
N TYR A 116 -30.74 -31.63 41.23
CA TYR A 116 -31.29 -31.86 39.88
C TYR A 116 -31.20 -33.37 39.54
N PRO A 117 -32.16 -33.92 38.77
CA PRO A 117 -32.37 -35.36 38.60
C PRO A 117 -31.38 -35.99 37.59
N PRO A 118 -31.20 -37.34 37.62
CA PRO A 118 -30.17 -38.02 36.85
C PRO A 118 -30.64 -38.38 35.43
N GLY A 119 -29.76 -38.25 34.44
CA GLY A 119 -30.01 -38.71 33.07
C GLY A 119 -28.77 -38.72 32.19
N ASP A 120 -28.21 -39.93 32.02
CA ASP A 120 -27.44 -40.50 30.91
C ASP A 120 -26.07 -39.92 30.44
N GLN A 121 -25.10 -40.84 30.42
CA GLN A 121 -23.67 -40.80 30.05
C GLN A 121 -23.39 -40.56 28.53
N PRO A 122 -22.13 -40.56 28.01
CA PRO A 122 -20.80 -40.23 28.59
C PRO A 122 -19.97 -39.28 27.69
N TYR A 123 -19.04 -38.48 28.24
CA TYR A 123 -17.89 -37.97 27.48
C TYR A 123 -16.57 -38.24 28.21
N GLY A 124 -15.58 -38.64 27.43
CA GLY A 124 -14.37 -39.37 27.84
C GLY A 124 -13.35 -38.60 28.68
N ALA A 125 -12.52 -39.40 29.33
CA ALA A 125 -11.46 -39.01 30.25
C ALA A 125 -10.33 -38.22 29.55
N TYR A 126 -9.91 -37.11 30.18
CA TYR A 126 -8.61 -36.47 29.94
C TYR A 126 -7.54 -37.08 30.87
N PRO A 127 -6.28 -37.25 30.40
CA PRO A 127 -5.18 -37.73 31.23
C PRO A 127 -4.65 -36.63 32.19
N PRO A 128 -4.08 -37.01 33.36
CA PRO A 128 -3.69 -36.08 34.42
C PRO A 128 -2.38 -35.34 34.13
N GLY A 129 -2.26 -34.15 34.72
CA GLY A 129 -1.32 -33.09 34.38
C GLY A 129 0.16 -33.30 34.73
N GLN A 130 0.98 -32.41 34.16
CA GLN A 130 2.39 -32.20 34.46
C GLN A 130 2.57 -30.92 35.30
N PRO A 131 3.58 -30.86 36.19
CA PRO A 131 3.66 -29.83 37.24
C PRO A 131 4.16 -28.48 36.71
N TYR A 132 3.57 -27.39 37.20
CA TYR A 132 4.01 -26.02 36.93
C TYR A 132 5.41 -25.77 37.53
N GLY A 133 6.40 -25.54 36.66
CA GLY A 133 7.71 -25.01 37.03
C GLY A 133 7.64 -23.51 37.34
N ALA A 134 8.33 -23.10 38.41
CA ALA A 134 8.39 -21.73 38.92
C ALA A 134 8.99 -20.73 37.91
N TYR A 135 8.40 -19.54 37.83
CA TYR A 135 8.93 -18.38 37.10
C TYR A 135 10.02 -17.66 37.91
N PRO A 136 11.18 -17.30 37.31
CA PRO A 136 12.08 -16.29 37.88
C PRO A 136 11.54 -14.87 37.63
N PRO A 137 11.69 -13.92 38.57
CA PRO A 137 11.13 -12.58 38.42
C PRO A 137 12.06 -11.66 37.61
N GLY A 138 11.52 -10.99 36.60
CA GLY A 138 12.13 -9.82 35.97
C GLY A 138 12.27 -9.90 34.44
N GLN A 139 11.17 -9.69 33.71
CA GLN A 139 11.16 -9.26 32.29
C GLN A 139 9.95 -8.32 32.06
N PRO A 140 10.06 -7.27 31.22
CA PRO A 140 8.96 -6.33 30.94
C PRO A 140 7.84 -7.01 30.14
N TYR A 141 6.62 -6.53 30.34
CA TYR A 141 5.36 -7.05 29.81
C TYR A 141 5.40 -7.27 28.28
N GLY A 142 5.50 -8.54 27.87
CA GLY A 142 5.38 -9.01 26.51
C GLY A 142 4.00 -9.63 26.25
N ASP A 143 3.42 -9.26 25.13
CA ASP A 143 2.13 -9.66 24.54
C ASP A 143 1.87 -11.19 24.58
N PRO A 144 0.68 -11.69 24.99
CA PRO A 144 0.37 -13.12 25.04
C PRO A 144 -0.20 -13.72 23.73
N LEU A 145 0.11 -13.16 22.55
CA LEU A 145 -0.27 -13.75 21.26
C LEU A 145 0.92 -14.01 20.34
N GLY A 146 1.87 -14.81 20.83
CA GLY A 146 2.93 -15.44 20.04
C GLY A 146 2.52 -16.80 19.43
N ALA A 147 1.30 -16.92 18.92
CA ALA A 147 0.84 -18.16 18.29
C ALA A 147 1.33 -18.23 16.83
N ALA A 148 2.39 -19.02 16.62
CA ALA A 148 2.76 -19.75 15.40
C ALA A 148 2.47 -19.06 14.05
N VAL A 149 3.38 -18.18 13.64
CA VAL A 149 3.60 -17.94 12.21
C VAL A 149 4.10 -19.27 11.61
N PRO A 150 3.52 -19.79 10.51
CA PRO A 150 4.04 -20.99 9.86
C PRO A 150 5.53 -20.81 9.53
N PRO A 151 6.39 -21.80 9.76
CA PRO A 151 7.78 -21.71 9.35
C PRO A 151 7.83 -21.72 7.82
N TYR A 152 8.02 -20.53 7.24
CA TYR A 152 8.41 -20.41 5.83
C TYR A 152 9.74 -21.15 5.65
N GLY A 153 9.83 -21.94 4.57
CA GLY A 153 10.82 -23.00 4.39
C GLY A 153 12.30 -22.57 4.48
N PRO A 154 13.22 -23.55 4.54
CA PRO A 154 14.65 -23.32 4.75
C PRO A 154 15.22 -22.51 3.58
N GLY A 155 15.45 -21.21 3.78
CA GLY A 155 15.97 -20.31 2.75
C GLY A 155 15.54 -18.84 2.89
N TRP A 156 14.52 -18.54 3.70
CA TRP A 156 14.13 -17.16 3.98
C TRP A 156 14.90 -16.61 5.18
N PRO A 157 15.65 -15.49 5.05
CA PRO A 157 16.33 -14.87 6.19
C PRO A 157 15.29 -14.27 7.14
N GLY A 158 14.83 -15.08 8.08
CA GLY A 158 14.06 -14.62 9.22
C GLY A 158 14.91 -13.65 10.05
N GLY A 159 14.39 -12.44 10.27
CA GLY A 159 14.98 -11.49 11.21
C GLY A 159 16.25 -10.79 10.74
N ALA A 160 16.43 -10.56 9.42
CA ALA A 160 17.50 -9.69 8.95
C ALA A 160 17.45 -8.33 9.68
N PRO A 161 18.59 -7.77 10.14
CA PRO A 161 18.63 -6.43 10.72
C PRO A 161 17.93 -5.41 9.82
N TRP A 162 17.40 -4.33 10.41
CA TRP A 162 16.81 -3.22 9.66
C TRP A 162 17.74 -2.79 8.54
N ASP A 163 17.31 -2.96 7.28
CA ASP A 163 18.05 -2.46 6.13
C ASP A 163 17.69 -0.98 5.91
N PRO A 164 18.59 -0.03 6.20
CA PRO A 164 18.32 1.39 6.00
C PRO A 164 18.06 1.74 4.53
N HIS A 165 18.46 0.88 3.60
CA HIS A 165 18.28 1.03 2.16
C HIS A 165 17.07 0.25 1.63
N ASP A 166 16.22 -0.31 2.50
CA ASP A 166 15.03 -1.03 2.03
C ASP A 166 14.12 -0.11 1.19
N PRO A 167 13.70 -0.55 0.00
CA PRO A 167 12.99 0.29 -0.96
C PRO A 167 11.55 0.64 -0.58
N LEU A 168 10.93 -0.03 0.40
CA LEU A 168 9.56 0.23 0.86
C LEU A 168 9.45 0.40 2.38
N VAL A 169 10.22 -0.35 3.16
CA VAL A 169 10.14 -0.36 4.62
C VAL A 169 10.93 0.82 5.18
N ASN A 170 10.23 1.78 5.77
CA ASN A 170 10.85 2.85 6.53
C ASN A 170 11.29 2.32 7.90
N PRO A 171 12.59 2.36 8.25
CA PRO A 171 13.06 1.81 9.52
C PRO A 171 12.52 2.60 10.73
N PRO A 172 12.50 2.03 11.94
CA PRO A 172 12.26 2.77 13.17
C PRO A 172 13.17 4.00 13.23
N ASN A 173 12.58 5.18 13.44
CA ASN A 173 13.23 6.50 13.41
C ASN A 173 13.57 7.08 12.03
N GLY A 174 13.18 6.45 10.91
CA GLY A 174 13.32 7.03 9.56
C GLY A 174 12.47 8.28 9.32
N GLY A 175 11.53 8.58 10.23
CA GLY A 175 10.74 9.80 10.24
C GLY A 175 9.83 9.95 9.01
N LEU A 176 9.21 11.12 8.89
CA LEU A 176 8.32 11.43 7.78
C LEU A 176 9.09 11.54 6.45
N GLU A 177 10.31 12.08 6.47
CA GLU A 177 11.15 12.22 5.29
C GLU A 177 11.52 10.87 4.69
N GLY A 178 11.88 9.88 5.52
CA GLY A 178 12.16 8.52 5.07
C GLY A 178 10.95 7.83 4.43
N TRP A 179 9.76 8.01 5.00
CA TRP A 179 8.49 7.55 4.43
C TRP A 179 8.20 8.23 3.08
N TRP A 180 8.36 9.55 3.03
CA TRP A 180 8.11 10.36 1.82
C TRP A 180 9.04 9.98 0.67
N ASN A 181 10.35 9.85 0.94
CA ASN A 181 11.35 9.49 -0.06
C ASN A 181 11.10 8.08 -0.62
N ARG A 182 10.70 7.13 0.23
CA ARG A 182 10.30 5.77 -0.20
C ARG A 182 9.02 5.78 -1.02
N GLY A 183 8.02 6.57 -0.62
CA GLY A 183 6.79 6.81 -1.40
C GLY A 183 7.10 7.35 -2.80
N LEU A 184 7.89 8.41 -2.90
CA LEU A 184 8.30 8.98 -4.19
C LEU A 184 9.12 8.00 -5.02
N ALA A 185 10.06 7.26 -4.41
CA ALA A 185 10.86 6.26 -5.11
C ALA A 185 9.97 5.12 -5.64
N ALA A 186 9.04 4.62 -4.84
CA ALA A 186 8.08 3.59 -5.24
C ALA A 186 7.19 4.07 -6.40
N LEU A 187 6.71 5.32 -6.34
CA LEU A 187 5.96 5.94 -7.42
C LEU A 187 6.78 6.02 -8.72
N ARG A 188 8.02 6.54 -8.66
CA ARG A 188 8.91 6.64 -9.84
C ARG A 188 9.25 5.29 -10.46
N ARG A 189 9.41 4.24 -9.64
CA ARG A 189 9.64 2.86 -10.13
C ARG A 189 8.41 2.28 -10.81
N SER A 190 7.22 2.58 -10.28
CA SER A 190 6.00 1.81 -10.58
C SER A 190 4.98 2.54 -11.44
N TRP A 191 5.14 3.84 -11.70
CA TRP A 191 4.09 4.66 -12.32
C TRP A 191 3.59 4.13 -13.66
N ARG A 192 4.44 3.56 -14.52
CA ARG A 192 4.03 3.07 -15.84
C ARG A 192 3.03 1.92 -15.73
N VAL A 193 3.36 0.93 -14.90
CA VAL A 193 2.50 -0.23 -14.67
C VAL A 193 1.26 0.20 -13.90
N LEU A 194 1.42 1.05 -12.87
CA LEU A 194 0.30 1.55 -12.08
C LEU A 194 -0.69 2.37 -12.90
N VAL A 195 -0.23 3.30 -13.75
CA VAL A 195 -1.14 4.10 -14.59
C VAL A 195 -1.97 3.19 -15.48
N LEU A 196 -1.37 2.18 -16.13
CA LEU A 196 -2.12 1.23 -16.95
C LEU A 196 -3.14 0.44 -16.13
N VAL A 197 -2.74 -0.07 -14.97
CA VAL A 197 -3.65 -0.79 -14.06
C VAL A 197 -4.79 0.12 -13.60
N LEU A 198 -4.48 1.32 -13.14
CA LEU A 198 -5.45 2.27 -12.58
C LEU A 198 -6.38 2.85 -13.65
N VAL A 199 -5.91 3.08 -14.88
CA VAL A 199 -6.79 3.49 -15.98
C VAL A 199 -7.84 2.42 -16.24
N VAL A 200 -7.42 1.16 -16.34
CA VAL A 200 -8.34 0.04 -16.62
C VAL A 200 -9.27 -0.22 -15.45
N THR A 201 -8.78 -0.14 -14.22
CA THR A 201 -9.51 -0.62 -13.03
C THR A 201 -10.21 0.47 -12.23
N GLN A 202 -9.84 1.73 -12.40
CA GLN A 202 -10.41 2.87 -11.66
C GLN A 202 -11.02 3.91 -12.60
N VAL A 203 -10.24 4.40 -13.58
CA VAL A 203 -10.68 5.51 -14.46
C VAL A 203 -11.80 5.08 -15.38
N LEU A 204 -11.68 3.96 -16.10
CA LEU A 204 -12.73 3.49 -17.00
C LEU A 204 -14.03 3.16 -16.25
N PRO A 205 -14.01 2.49 -15.09
CA PRO A 205 -15.21 2.32 -14.28
C PRO A 205 -15.83 3.62 -13.77
N ALA A 206 -15.01 4.57 -13.29
CA ALA A 206 -15.51 5.87 -12.85
C ALA A 206 -16.18 6.62 -14.01
N LEU A 207 -15.53 6.67 -15.17
CA LEU A 207 -16.10 7.25 -16.38
C LEU A 207 -17.40 6.58 -16.80
N ALA A 208 -17.47 5.24 -16.76
CA ALA A 208 -18.69 4.50 -17.08
C ALA A 208 -19.83 4.85 -16.13
N ILE A 209 -19.56 4.97 -14.83
CA ILE A 209 -20.54 5.40 -13.83
C ILE A 209 -20.96 6.85 -14.09
N SER A 210 -20.04 7.77 -14.38
CA SER A 210 -20.37 9.18 -14.66
C SER A 210 -21.25 9.31 -15.91
N VAL A 211 -20.91 8.61 -17.00
CA VAL A 211 -21.73 8.58 -18.22
C VAL A 211 -23.10 7.97 -17.95
N LEU A 212 -23.16 6.85 -17.24
CA LEU A 212 -24.41 6.20 -16.87
C LEU A 212 -25.28 7.10 -15.99
N SER A 213 -24.66 7.84 -15.08
CA SER A 213 -25.36 8.80 -14.21
C SER A 213 -26.01 9.90 -15.02
N VAL A 214 -25.29 10.50 -15.97
CA VAL A 214 -25.85 11.53 -16.87
C VAL A 214 -26.99 10.99 -17.73
N VAL A 215 -26.86 9.77 -18.27
CA VAL A 215 -27.89 9.16 -19.14
C VAL A 215 -29.16 8.82 -18.37
N LEU A 216 -29.03 8.42 -17.10
CA LEU A 216 -30.17 7.96 -16.29
C LEU A 216 -30.77 9.05 -15.41
N LEU A 217 -30.13 10.22 -15.29
CA LEU A 217 -30.64 11.30 -14.46
C LEU A 217 -31.93 11.84 -15.08
N PRO A 218 -33.07 11.82 -14.36
CA PRO A 218 -34.30 12.44 -14.84
C PRO A 218 -34.12 13.97 -14.80
N ALA A 219 -33.60 14.54 -15.90
CA ALA A 219 -33.30 15.97 -16.03
C ALA A 219 -34.54 16.86 -15.86
N ASP A 220 -35.71 16.31 -16.19
CA ASP A 220 -36.97 17.02 -16.22
C ASP A 220 -37.63 17.11 -14.82
N GLU A 221 -37.23 16.26 -13.86
CA GLU A 221 -37.94 16.10 -12.57
C GLU A 221 -37.34 16.91 -11.41
N LEU A 222 -36.05 17.25 -11.45
CA LEU A 222 -35.43 18.08 -10.40
C LEU A 222 -35.67 19.58 -10.58
N ALA A 223 -36.16 20.00 -11.75
CA ALA A 223 -36.51 21.39 -12.04
C ALA A 223 -37.96 21.69 -11.61
N THR A 224 -38.31 21.40 -10.34
CA THR A 224 -39.63 21.77 -9.82
C THR A 224 -39.63 23.26 -9.47
N ALA A 225 -40.06 24.09 -10.42
CA ALA A 225 -40.49 25.44 -10.10
C ALA A 225 -41.63 25.36 -9.05
N PRO A 226 -41.64 26.22 -8.01
CA PRO A 226 -42.73 26.23 -7.06
C PRO A 226 -44.05 26.46 -7.81
N SER A 227 -45.03 25.59 -7.54
CA SER A 227 -46.39 25.75 -8.09
C SER A 227 -46.97 27.09 -7.64
N ALA A 228 -48.01 27.58 -8.32
CA ALA A 228 -48.69 28.84 -7.98
C ALA A 228 -49.13 28.92 -6.48
N ASP A 229 -49.30 27.77 -5.83
CA ASP A 229 -49.67 27.63 -4.42
C ASP A 229 -48.47 27.47 -3.45
N GLY A 230 -47.23 27.65 -3.92
CA GLY A 230 -46.00 27.52 -3.13
C GLY A 230 -45.63 26.09 -2.75
N GLN A 231 -46.40 25.10 -3.19
CA GLN A 231 -46.09 23.68 -3.00
C GLN A 231 -45.18 23.19 -4.14
N VAL A 232 -44.09 22.52 -3.77
CA VAL A 232 -43.25 21.77 -4.70
C VAL A 232 -43.91 20.40 -4.89
N ALA A 233 -44.65 20.22 -5.98
CA ALA A 233 -45.24 18.94 -6.33
C ALA A 233 -44.16 18.05 -6.95
N LEU A 234 -43.99 16.84 -6.40
CA LEU A 234 -43.11 15.83 -7.00
C LEU A 234 -43.76 15.32 -8.30
N PRO A 235 -42.98 15.16 -9.38
CA PRO A 235 -43.48 14.56 -10.61
C PRO A 235 -44.05 13.14 -10.41
N ASP A 236 -44.98 12.77 -11.30
CA ASP A 236 -45.56 11.42 -11.32
C ASP A 236 -44.47 10.39 -11.66
N GLY A 237 -44.23 9.44 -10.77
CA GLY A 237 -43.20 8.41 -10.97
C GLY A 237 -41.84 8.71 -10.33
N PHE A 238 -41.66 9.89 -9.71
CA PHE A 238 -40.41 10.30 -9.06
C PHE A 238 -39.75 9.21 -8.20
N PHE A 239 -40.51 8.54 -7.32
CA PHE A 239 -39.96 7.47 -6.47
C PHE A 239 -39.54 6.24 -7.26
N THR A 240 -40.23 5.91 -8.35
CA THR A 240 -39.90 4.80 -9.23
C THR A 240 -38.62 5.10 -10.00
N ASP A 241 -38.51 6.31 -10.56
CA ASP A 241 -37.35 6.74 -11.34
C ASP A 241 -36.12 6.89 -10.45
N LEU A 242 -36.27 7.46 -9.26
CA LEU A 242 -35.23 7.50 -8.25
C LEU A 242 -34.80 6.10 -7.80
N ALA A 243 -35.74 5.18 -7.60
CA ALA A 243 -35.42 3.79 -7.23
C ALA A 243 -34.69 3.07 -8.36
N LEU A 244 -35.11 3.27 -9.61
CA LEU A 244 -34.46 2.69 -10.79
C LEU A 244 -33.05 3.25 -10.97
N PHE A 245 -32.89 4.57 -10.90
CA PHE A 245 -31.59 5.25 -10.93
C PHE A 245 -30.67 4.70 -9.84
N GLY A 246 -31.15 4.69 -8.60
CA GLY A 246 -30.40 4.16 -7.45
C GLY A 246 -30.04 2.68 -7.60
N ALA A 247 -30.94 1.85 -8.13
CA ALA A 247 -30.69 0.43 -8.36
C ALA A 247 -29.65 0.20 -9.45
N VAL A 248 -29.74 0.92 -10.57
CA VAL A 248 -28.81 0.77 -11.70
C VAL A 248 -27.41 1.28 -11.33
N ILE A 249 -27.33 2.48 -10.73
CA ILE A 249 -26.06 3.03 -10.25
C ILE A 249 -25.49 2.16 -9.13
N GLY A 250 -26.30 1.74 -8.17
CA GLY A 250 -25.87 0.86 -7.08
C GLY A 250 -25.33 -0.47 -7.59
N LEU A 251 -26.03 -1.13 -8.52
CA LEU A 251 -25.55 -2.37 -9.14
C LEU A 251 -24.28 -2.13 -9.95
N GLY A 252 -24.22 -1.06 -10.72
CA GLY A 252 -23.03 -0.63 -11.45
C GLY A 252 -21.83 -0.44 -10.51
N SER A 253 -21.99 0.30 -9.42
CA SER A 253 -20.96 0.51 -8.40
C SER A 253 -20.52 -0.78 -7.73
N LEU A 254 -21.43 -1.73 -7.47
CA LEU A 254 -21.06 -3.05 -6.92
C LEU A 254 -20.19 -3.85 -7.91
N LEU A 255 -20.60 -3.91 -9.18
CA LEU A 255 -19.86 -4.62 -10.24
C LEU A 255 -18.51 -3.98 -10.52
N PHE A 256 -18.48 -2.65 -10.66
CA PHE A 256 -17.25 -1.90 -10.87
C PHE A 256 -16.35 -1.90 -9.64
N GLY A 257 -16.91 -1.93 -8.43
CA GLY A 257 -16.16 -2.06 -7.19
C GLY A 257 -15.31 -3.33 -7.15
N LEU A 258 -15.78 -4.44 -7.75
CA LEU A 258 -14.99 -5.66 -7.85
C LEU A 258 -13.76 -5.47 -8.75
N LEU A 259 -13.92 -4.74 -9.86
CA LEU A 259 -12.82 -4.39 -10.75
C LEU A 259 -11.84 -3.42 -10.07
N GLN A 260 -12.34 -2.46 -9.30
CA GLN A 260 -11.51 -1.57 -8.51
C GLN A 260 -10.71 -2.33 -7.44
N ALA A 261 -11.32 -3.32 -6.77
CA ALA A 261 -10.63 -4.20 -5.84
C ALA A 261 -9.51 -5.01 -6.52
N ALA A 262 -9.75 -5.52 -7.74
CA ALA A 262 -8.69 -6.15 -8.54
C ALA A 262 -7.54 -5.17 -8.81
N GLY A 263 -7.84 -3.91 -9.11
CA GLY A 263 -6.86 -2.82 -9.28
C GLY A 263 -6.02 -2.57 -8.04
N TRP A 264 -6.65 -2.44 -6.87
CA TRP A 264 -5.96 -2.28 -5.58
C TRP A 264 -5.00 -3.43 -5.29
N ALA A 265 -5.42 -4.67 -5.53
CA ALA A 265 -4.58 -5.85 -5.36
C ALA A 265 -3.42 -5.89 -6.37
N ALA A 266 -3.71 -5.61 -7.65
CA ALA A 266 -2.71 -5.55 -8.72
C ALA A 266 -1.65 -4.48 -8.47
N GLY A 267 -2.07 -3.28 -8.04
CA GLY A 267 -1.17 -2.16 -7.74
C GLY A 267 -0.24 -2.46 -6.57
N THR A 268 -0.78 -3.00 -5.47
CA THR A 268 0.01 -3.43 -4.31
C THR A 268 1.05 -4.47 -4.69
N TRP A 269 0.67 -5.46 -5.50
CA TRP A 269 1.59 -6.48 -5.99
C TRP A 269 2.68 -5.92 -6.89
N ALA A 270 2.32 -5.05 -7.84
CA ALA A 270 3.30 -4.41 -8.74
C ALA A 270 4.31 -3.57 -7.97
N VAL A 271 3.86 -2.71 -7.05
CA VAL A 271 4.73 -1.85 -6.22
C VAL A 271 5.70 -2.69 -5.39
N THR A 272 5.21 -3.77 -4.79
CA THR A 272 6.03 -4.64 -3.93
C THR A 272 7.10 -5.38 -4.72
N ARG A 273 6.72 -5.94 -5.88
CA ARG A 273 7.63 -6.71 -6.74
C ARG A 273 8.68 -5.81 -7.42
N GLN A 274 8.27 -4.63 -7.89
CA GLN A 274 9.21 -3.66 -8.47
C GLN A 274 10.17 -3.05 -7.45
N ALA A 275 9.83 -3.10 -6.15
CA ALA A 275 10.79 -2.75 -5.10
C ALA A 275 11.99 -3.70 -5.07
N LEU A 276 11.83 -4.95 -5.50
CA LEU A 276 12.93 -5.92 -5.65
C LEU A 276 13.69 -5.79 -6.97
N GLY A 277 13.33 -4.81 -7.81
CA GLY A 277 13.88 -4.68 -9.16
C GLY A 277 13.33 -5.70 -10.16
N GLU A 278 12.26 -6.43 -9.80
CA GLU A 278 11.64 -7.39 -10.72
C GLU A 278 10.93 -6.67 -11.90
N ALA A 279 11.05 -7.26 -13.09
CA ALA A 279 10.36 -6.78 -14.29
C ALA A 279 8.88 -7.18 -14.25
N VAL A 280 8.03 -6.26 -13.76
CA VAL A 280 6.58 -6.48 -13.66
C VAL A 280 5.85 -6.00 -14.90
N THR A 281 4.93 -6.82 -15.42
CA THR A 281 3.99 -6.45 -16.49
C THR A 281 2.60 -6.16 -15.94
N ALA A 282 1.84 -5.28 -16.62
CA ALA A 282 0.47 -4.97 -16.25
C ALA A 282 -0.45 -6.22 -16.28
N GLY A 283 -0.26 -7.12 -17.25
CA GLY A 283 -1.01 -8.37 -17.33
C GLY A 283 -0.74 -9.31 -16.15
N GLY A 284 0.53 -9.43 -15.72
CA GLY A 284 0.89 -10.19 -14.52
C GLY A 284 0.26 -9.62 -13.25
N ALA A 285 0.29 -8.29 -13.12
CA ALA A 285 -0.33 -7.58 -12.00
C ALA A 285 -1.85 -7.77 -11.96
N LEU A 286 -2.54 -7.59 -13.09
CA LEU A 286 -3.99 -7.80 -13.18
C LEU A 286 -4.37 -9.25 -12.90
N ARG A 287 -3.61 -10.23 -13.39
CA ARG A 287 -3.84 -11.66 -13.07
C ARG A 287 -3.74 -11.92 -11.57
N TYR A 288 -2.79 -11.30 -10.88
CA TYR A 288 -2.76 -11.33 -9.42
C TYR A 288 -4.00 -10.66 -8.81
N GLY A 289 -4.33 -9.46 -9.28
CA GLY A 289 -5.47 -8.68 -8.83
C GLY A 289 -6.79 -9.44 -8.89
N PHE A 290 -7.14 -10.00 -10.05
CA PHE A 290 -8.37 -10.76 -10.24
C PHE A 290 -8.45 -12.02 -9.38
N ARG A 291 -7.33 -12.71 -9.12
CA ARG A 291 -7.31 -13.86 -8.20
C ARG A 291 -7.65 -13.49 -6.76
N ARG A 292 -7.40 -12.24 -6.36
CA ARG A 292 -7.64 -11.74 -4.99
C ARG A 292 -8.86 -10.82 -4.87
N ALA A 293 -9.47 -10.46 -5.99
CA ALA A 293 -10.49 -9.41 -6.08
C ALA A 293 -11.71 -9.69 -5.21
N LEU A 294 -12.28 -10.90 -5.25
CA LEU A 294 -13.52 -11.22 -4.51
C LEU A 294 -13.36 -11.05 -3.00
N GLY A 295 -12.27 -11.58 -2.43
CA GLY A 295 -12.04 -11.46 -1.00
C GLY A 295 -11.72 -10.02 -0.59
N LEU A 296 -10.93 -9.28 -1.39
CA LEU A 296 -10.67 -7.86 -1.10
C LEU A 296 -11.96 -7.04 -1.20
N TRP A 297 -12.78 -7.27 -2.24
CA TRP A 297 -14.06 -6.61 -2.44
C TRP A 297 -15.01 -6.84 -1.27
N GLY A 298 -15.11 -8.08 -0.76
CA GLY A 298 -15.91 -8.36 0.44
C GLY A 298 -15.47 -7.56 1.66
N TRP A 299 -14.16 -7.42 1.89
CA TRP A 299 -13.63 -6.59 2.97
C TRP A 299 -13.84 -5.10 2.74
N THR A 300 -13.73 -4.63 1.50
CA THR A 300 -14.03 -3.23 1.13
C THR A 300 -15.50 -2.91 1.37
N LEU A 301 -16.42 -3.80 1.01
CA LEU A 301 -17.85 -3.63 1.29
C LEU A 301 -18.14 -3.57 2.78
N LEU A 302 -17.57 -4.50 3.56
CA LEU A 302 -17.75 -4.50 5.01
C LEU A 302 -17.19 -3.22 5.64
N THR A 303 -16.00 -2.79 5.20
CA THR A 303 -15.37 -1.55 5.65
C THR A 303 -16.22 -0.33 5.28
N GLY A 304 -16.71 -0.26 4.05
CA GLY A 304 -17.60 0.81 3.58
C GLY A 304 -18.90 0.85 4.36
N LEU A 305 -19.49 -0.30 4.69
CA LEU A 305 -20.69 -0.40 5.52
C LEU A 305 -20.43 0.12 6.95
N LEU A 306 -19.31 -0.25 7.57
CA LEU A 306 -18.94 0.26 8.89
C LEU A 306 -18.75 1.78 8.88
N MET A 307 -18.05 2.31 7.87
CA MET A 307 -17.89 3.75 7.68
C MET A 307 -19.24 4.44 7.50
N ALA A 308 -20.13 3.90 6.65
CA ALA A 308 -21.46 4.44 6.40
C ALA A 308 -22.30 4.48 7.69
N VAL A 309 -22.34 3.38 8.46
CA VAL A 309 -22.99 3.32 9.77
C VAL A 309 -22.39 4.38 10.71
N GLY A 310 -21.06 4.52 10.72
CA GLY A 310 -20.37 5.57 11.47
C GLY A 310 -20.91 6.96 11.12
N PHE A 311 -20.94 7.31 9.84
CA PHE A 311 -21.48 8.59 9.35
C PHE A 311 -22.96 8.78 9.67
N CYS A 312 -23.77 7.72 9.65
CA CYS A 312 -25.18 7.76 10.06
C CYS A 312 -25.34 8.11 11.54
N PHE A 313 -24.46 7.64 12.41
CA PHE A 313 -24.50 7.97 13.84
C PHE A 313 -23.94 9.37 14.14
N CYS A 314 -22.87 9.80 13.44
CA CYS A 314 -22.32 11.16 13.46
C CYS A 314 -21.15 11.29 12.45
N ILE A 315 -20.79 12.52 12.06
CA ILE A 315 -19.65 12.77 11.16
C ILE A 315 -18.32 12.28 11.79
N LEU A 316 -18.10 12.56 13.08
CA LEU A 316 -16.84 12.23 13.76
C LEU A 316 -16.56 10.72 13.82
N PRO A 317 -17.49 9.84 14.23
CA PRO A 317 -17.32 8.39 14.14
C PRO A 317 -17.00 7.88 12.72
N GLY A 318 -17.66 8.42 11.68
CA GLY A 318 -17.37 8.06 10.30
C GLY A 318 -15.93 8.39 9.89
N ILE A 319 -15.46 9.60 10.20
CA ILE A 319 -14.07 10.03 9.94
C ILE A 319 -13.08 9.16 10.72
N TYR A 320 -13.36 8.88 12.00
CA TYR A 320 -12.52 8.02 12.82
C TYR A 320 -12.38 6.61 12.20
N LEU A 321 -13.49 5.99 11.77
CA LEU A 321 -13.46 4.69 11.10
C LEU A 321 -12.71 4.75 9.76
N ALA A 322 -12.81 5.86 9.02
CA ALA A 322 -12.05 6.04 7.79
C ALA A 322 -10.52 5.97 8.03
N PHE A 323 -10.03 6.58 9.11
CA PHE A 323 -8.62 6.47 9.49
C PHE A 323 -8.25 5.09 10.03
N ALA A 324 -9.06 4.55 10.94
CA ALA A 324 -8.78 3.29 11.63
C ALA A 324 -8.81 2.09 10.68
N LEU A 325 -9.58 2.14 9.60
CA LEU A 325 -9.73 1.07 8.61
C LEU A 325 -8.93 1.30 7.31
N SER A 326 -8.15 2.38 7.23
CA SER A 326 -7.41 2.75 6.01
C SER A 326 -6.35 1.71 5.58
N LEU A 327 -5.86 0.90 6.51
CA LEU A 327 -4.87 -0.16 6.26
C LEU A 327 -5.50 -1.56 6.08
N VAL A 328 -6.83 -1.70 6.11
CA VAL A 328 -7.51 -3.00 5.91
C VAL A 328 -7.10 -3.64 4.58
N THR A 329 -7.01 -2.84 3.50
CA THR A 329 -6.64 -3.32 2.16
C THR A 329 -5.24 -3.95 2.13
N PRO A 330 -4.14 -3.25 2.49
CA PRO A 330 -2.82 -3.88 2.50
C PRO A 330 -2.75 -5.03 3.52
N ILE A 331 -3.35 -4.91 4.71
CA ILE A 331 -3.34 -6.00 5.69
C ILE A 331 -3.99 -7.27 5.12
N TYR A 332 -5.14 -7.16 4.46
CA TYR A 332 -5.78 -8.31 3.82
C TYR A 332 -4.86 -8.95 2.76
N LEU A 333 -4.16 -8.15 1.97
CA LEU A 333 -3.32 -8.65 0.88
C LEU A 333 -2.05 -9.35 1.41
N TYR A 334 -1.38 -8.79 2.41
CA TYR A 334 -0.14 -9.33 2.96
C TYR A 334 -0.37 -10.35 4.08
N GLU A 335 -1.22 -10.05 5.07
CA GLU A 335 -1.39 -10.88 6.27
C GLU A 335 -2.54 -11.90 6.13
N ARG A 336 -3.57 -11.61 5.31
CA ARG A 336 -4.73 -12.48 5.01
C ARG A 336 -5.64 -12.82 6.20
N GLU A 337 -5.24 -12.54 7.42
CA GLU A 337 -6.00 -12.86 8.64
C GLU A 337 -6.52 -11.59 9.34
N ASN A 338 -7.80 -11.59 9.72
CA ASN A 338 -8.48 -10.56 10.51
C ASN A 338 -8.05 -9.10 10.21
N PRO A 339 -8.31 -8.59 8.99
CA PRO A 339 -7.74 -7.31 8.56
C PRO A 339 -8.33 -6.11 9.32
N ILE A 340 -9.61 -6.16 9.71
CA ILE A 340 -10.26 -5.09 10.47
C ILE A 340 -9.67 -4.97 11.88
N GLY A 341 -9.66 -6.06 12.65
CA GLY A 341 -9.13 -6.03 14.02
C GLY A 341 -7.65 -5.65 14.05
N ARG A 342 -6.88 -6.13 13.06
CA ARG A 342 -5.47 -5.76 12.88
C ARG A 342 -5.27 -4.29 12.53
N SER A 343 -6.08 -3.72 11.63
CA SER A 343 -6.03 -2.30 11.25
C SER A 343 -6.33 -1.40 12.45
N PHE A 344 -7.36 -1.74 13.23
CA PHE A 344 -7.68 -1.03 14.47
C PHE A 344 -6.53 -1.05 15.49
N ARG A 345 -5.90 -2.21 15.71
CA ARG A 345 -4.75 -2.30 16.63
C ARG A 345 -3.60 -1.42 16.16
N MET A 346 -3.20 -1.52 14.88
CA MET A 346 -2.13 -0.67 14.34
C MET A 346 -2.44 0.82 14.48
N PHE A 347 -3.70 1.23 14.26
CA PHE A 347 -4.11 2.61 14.41
C PHE A 347 -4.05 3.09 15.87
N HIS A 348 -4.43 2.27 16.86
CA HIS A 348 -4.37 2.69 18.27
C HIS A 348 -2.96 2.65 18.85
N ASP A 349 -2.20 1.61 18.55
CA ASP A 349 -0.85 1.43 19.08
C ASP A 349 0.08 2.55 18.60
N ARG A 350 -0.16 3.08 17.40
CA ARG A 350 0.69 4.08 16.73
C ARG A 350 -0.12 5.23 16.13
N LEU A 351 -1.10 5.74 16.88
CA LEU A 351 -2.08 6.74 16.42
C LEU A 351 -1.45 7.93 15.70
N GLY A 352 -0.54 8.66 16.36
CA GLY A 352 0.08 9.84 15.74
C GLY A 352 0.86 9.52 14.47
N MET A 353 1.45 8.32 14.40
CA MET A 353 2.22 7.88 13.24
C MET A 353 1.30 7.59 12.06
N VAL A 354 0.34 6.68 12.24
CA VAL A 354 -0.60 6.26 11.19
C VAL A 354 -1.46 7.44 10.75
N LEU A 355 -2.02 8.20 11.70
CA LEU A 355 -2.87 9.36 11.41
C LEU A 355 -2.14 10.37 10.53
N GLY A 356 -0.88 10.72 10.84
CA GLY A 356 -0.12 11.69 10.04
C GLY A 356 0.11 11.23 8.59
N ARG A 357 0.41 9.95 8.38
CA ARG A 357 0.70 9.37 7.05
C ARG A 357 -0.57 9.33 6.21
N ILE A 358 -1.64 8.78 6.80
CA ILE A 358 -2.94 8.65 6.14
C ILE A 358 -3.54 10.02 5.87
N SER A 359 -3.35 11.01 6.76
CA SER A 359 -3.81 12.38 6.53
C SER A 359 -3.10 13.04 5.35
N LEU A 360 -1.79 12.85 5.19
CA LEU A 360 -1.05 13.41 4.05
C LEU A 360 -1.53 12.81 2.72
N VAL A 361 -1.74 11.49 2.69
CA VAL A 361 -2.34 10.81 1.53
C VAL A 361 -3.75 11.34 1.28
N GLY A 362 -4.57 11.43 2.33
CA GLY A 362 -5.95 11.90 2.27
C GLY A 362 -6.07 13.34 1.77
N ILE A 363 -5.20 14.26 2.19
CA ILE A 363 -5.18 15.65 1.71
C ILE A 363 -4.95 15.68 0.20
N VAL A 364 -3.97 14.94 -0.30
CA VAL A 364 -3.71 14.89 -1.76
C VAL A 364 -4.93 14.35 -2.51
N VAL A 365 -5.53 13.26 -2.01
CA VAL A 365 -6.74 12.68 -2.61
C VAL A 365 -7.88 13.71 -2.63
N ILE A 366 -8.15 14.37 -1.50
CA ILE A 366 -9.20 15.40 -1.39
C ILE A 366 -8.95 16.55 -2.37
N LEU A 367 -7.71 17.04 -2.48
CA LEU A 367 -7.39 18.13 -3.41
C LEU A 367 -7.71 17.76 -4.86
N PHE A 368 -7.31 16.57 -5.32
CA PHE A 368 -7.65 16.10 -6.66
C PHE A 368 -9.14 15.81 -6.82
N SER A 369 -9.80 15.25 -5.81
CA SER A 369 -11.25 15.04 -5.83
C SER A 369 -12.03 16.35 -5.98
N VAL A 370 -11.62 17.41 -5.29
CA VAL A 370 -12.22 18.75 -5.44
C VAL A 370 -12.03 19.27 -6.86
N VAL A 371 -10.80 19.17 -7.41
CA VAL A 371 -10.52 19.61 -8.79
C VAL A 371 -11.36 18.84 -9.80
N THR A 372 -11.41 17.51 -9.69
CA THR A 372 -12.23 16.67 -10.57
C THR A 372 -13.72 17.02 -10.44
N SER A 373 -14.23 17.21 -9.22
CA SER A 373 -15.65 17.54 -8.99
C SER A 373 -16.01 18.89 -9.62
N VAL A 374 -15.15 19.91 -9.48
CA VAL A 374 -15.36 21.22 -10.12
C VAL A 374 -15.38 21.11 -11.64
N VAL A 375 -14.49 20.29 -12.22
CA VAL A 375 -14.47 20.08 -13.68
C VAL A 375 -15.74 19.36 -14.17
N GLU A 376 -16.23 18.36 -13.44
CA GLU A 376 -17.50 17.67 -13.77
C GLU A 376 -18.70 18.61 -13.64
N GLU A 377 -18.74 19.47 -12.62
CA GLU A 377 -19.81 20.45 -12.42
C GLU A 377 -19.80 21.52 -13.53
N ILE A 378 -18.63 22.01 -13.94
CA ILE A 378 -18.51 22.92 -15.10
C ILE A 378 -18.94 22.21 -16.39
N ALA A 379 -18.54 20.96 -16.58
CA ALA A 379 -18.87 20.19 -17.76
C ALA A 379 -20.39 19.95 -17.91
N THR A 380 -21.02 19.53 -16.83
CA THR A 380 -22.46 19.24 -16.79
C THR A 380 -23.29 20.51 -16.91
N SER A 381 -22.90 21.60 -16.25
CA SER A 381 -23.57 22.89 -16.41
C SER A 381 -23.41 23.47 -17.83
N ALA A 382 -22.25 23.34 -18.47
CA ALA A 382 -22.03 23.80 -19.84
C ALA A 382 -22.81 23.00 -20.88
N ALA A 383 -23.15 21.73 -20.60
CA ALA A 383 -23.91 20.88 -21.50
C ALA A 383 -25.42 21.22 -21.53
N GLY A 384 -25.91 22.01 -20.58
CA GLY A 384 -27.32 22.40 -20.49
C GLY A 384 -28.21 21.28 -19.92
N THR A 385 -29.53 21.50 -19.98
CA THR A 385 -30.53 20.57 -19.41
C THR A 385 -30.76 19.32 -20.28
N ASP A 386 -30.50 19.41 -21.58
CA ASP A 386 -30.58 18.27 -22.50
C ASP A 386 -29.23 18.11 -23.24
N PRO A 387 -28.26 17.41 -22.64
CA PRO A 387 -26.95 17.19 -23.23
C PRO A 387 -26.99 16.30 -24.48
N PHE A 388 -28.12 15.62 -24.76
CA PHE A 388 -28.30 14.70 -25.88
C PHE A 388 -29.09 15.31 -27.04
N ALA A 389 -29.60 16.54 -26.90
CA ALA A 389 -30.29 17.29 -27.95
C ALA A 389 -29.47 17.44 -29.24
N SER A 390 -28.13 17.44 -29.14
CA SER A 390 -27.26 17.48 -30.31
C SER A 390 -26.04 16.58 -30.14
N PRO A 391 -25.53 15.96 -31.23
CA PRO A 391 -24.31 15.17 -31.19
C PRO A 391 -23.09 15.97 -30.69
N ALA A 392 -23.05 17.28 -30.97
CA ALA A 392 -21.96 18.16 -30.54
C ALA A 392 -21.95 18.37 -29.02
N ALA A 393 -23.12 18.59 -28.40
CA ALA A 393 -23.25 18.72 -26.95
C ALA A 393 -22.88 17.41 -26.25
N ALA A 394 -23.40 16.27 -26.73
CA ALA A 394 -23.10 14.96 -26.18
C ALA A 394 -21.59 14.63 -26.26
N ALA A 395 -20.96 14.92 -27.41
CA ALA A 395 -19.53 14.75 -27.58
C ALA A 395 -18.71 15.67 -26.65
N GLY A 396 -19.12 16.94 -26.51
CA GLY A 396 -18.48 17.90 -25.61
C GLY A 396 -18.52 17.44 -24.15
N LEU A 397 -19.68 17.00 -23.67
CA LEU A 397 -19.84 16.45 -22.32
C LEU A 397 -19.00 15.18 -22.13
N PHE A 398 -19.03 14.25 -23.08
CA PHE A 398 -18.23 13.03 -22.99
C PHE A 398 -16.73 13.32 -22.89
N VAL A 399 -16.22 14.25 -23.72
CA VAL A 399 -14.81 14.68 -23.65
C VAL A 399 -14.49 15.27 -22.28
N ALA A 400 -15.38 16.10 -21.73
CA ALA A 400 -15.17 16.70 -20.42
C ALA A 400 -15.18 15.66 -19.27
N LEU A 401 -16.07 14.65 -19.34
CA LEU A 401 -16.06 13.51 -18.40
C LEU A 401 -14.78 12.69 -18.50
N VAL A 402 -14.25 12.46 -19.72
CA VAL A 402 -12.96 11.79 -19.91
C VAL A 402 -11.83 12.61 -19.26
N VAL A 403 -11.82 13.93 -19.45
CA VAL A 403 -10.83 14.81 -18.83
C VAL A 403 -10.91 14.75 -17.31
N ALA A 404 -12.11 14.87 -16.74
CA ALA A 404 -12.34 14.75 -15.31
C ALA A 404 -11.85 13.41 -14.74
N ALA A 405 -12.19 12.31 -15.41
CA ALA A 405 -11.76 10.98 -15.02
C ALA A 405 -10.22 10.84 -15.07
N LEU A 406 -9.56 11.38 -16.09
CA LEU A 406 -8.09 11.37 -16.19
C LEU A 406 -7.41 12.23 -15.12
N LEU A 407 -8.03 13.34 -14.70
CA LEU A 407 -7.52 14.20 -13.62
C LEU A 407 -7.48 13.48 -12.27
N SER A 408 -8.21 12.38 -12.09
CA SER A 408 -8.19 11.56 -10.87
C SER A 408 -6.97 10.62 -10.77
N VAL A 409 -6.26 10.35 -11.88
CA VAL A 409 -5.14 9.38 -11.92
C VAL A 409 -4.04 9.69 -10.89
N PRO A 410 -3.57 10.93 -10.73
CA PRO A 410 -2.56 11.25 -9.72
C PRO A 410 -3.02 10.96 -8.29
N ALA A 411 -4.30 11.17 -7.98
CA ALA A 411 -4.88 10.86 -6.68
C ALA A 411 -4.78 9.37 -6.39
N TYR A 412 -5.20 8.52 -7.33
CA TYR A 412 -5.14 7.06 -7.18
C TYR A 412 -3.70 6.55 -7.06
N LEU A 413 -2.74 7.14 -7.79
CA LEU A 413 -1.33 6.79 -7.68
C LEU A 413 -0.79 7.06 -6.27
N VAL A 414 -1.05 8.26 -5.74
CA VAL A 414 -0.60 8.66 -4.40
C VAL A 414 -1.29 7.82 -3.34
N GLN A 415 -2.58 7.55 -3.48
CA GLN A 415 -3.33 6.72 -2.55
C GLN A 415 -2.79 5.28 -2.53
N GLN A 416 -2.58 4.68 -3.71
CA GLN A 416 -2.05 3.32 -3.82
C GLN A 416 -0.67 3.18 -3.18
N VAL A 417 0.29 4.03 -3.58
CA VAL A 417 1.67 3.94 -3.09
C VAL A 417 1.76 4.35 -1.63
N GLY A 418 1.06 5.42 -1.24
CA GLY A 418 1.04 5.95 0.11
C GLY A 418 0.58 4.89 1.11
N LEU A 419 -0.55 4.22 0.86
CA LEU A 419 -1.06 3.18 1.75
C LEU A 419 -0.14 1.96 1.85
N VAL A 420 0.47 1.54 0.74
CA VAL A 420 1.45 0.42 0.73
C VAL A 420 2.69 0.76 1.57
N VAL A 421 3.26 1.94 1.38
CA VAL A 421 4.46 2.36 2.13
C VAL A 421 4.14 2.63 3.59
N THR A 422 2.96 3.18 3.90
CA THR A 422 2.50 3.32 5.29
C THR A 422 2.35 1.96 5.96
N TYR A 423 1.73 0.98 5.29
CA TYR A 423 1.64 -0.38 5.83
C TYR A 423 3.03 -1.01 6.04
N ALA A 424 3.94 -0.87 5.06
CA ALA A 424 5.30 -1.38 5.16
C ALA A 424 6.07 -0.75 6.34
N GLU A 425 5.93 0.57 6.56
CA GLU A 425 6.46 1.27 7.73
C GLU A 425 5.88 0.69 9.03
N GLN A 426 4.56 0.44 9.10
CA GLN A 426 3.94 -0.12 10.31
C GLN A 426 4.43 -1.52 10.63
N ARG A 427 4.59 -2.39 9.62
CA ARG A 427 5.23 -3.71 9.79
C ARG A 427 6.67 -3.55 10.27
N GLY A 428 7.36 -2.54 9.74
CA GLY A 428 8.68 -2.12 10.17
C GLY A 428 8.76 -1.49 11.57
N GLN A 429 7.65 -1.26 12.28
CA GLN A 429 7.70 -0.87 13.69
C GLN A 429 7.52 -2.07 14.63
N GLU A 430 7.00 -3.19 14.14
CA GLU A 430 6.70 -4.38 14.95
C GLU A 430 7.88 -5.34 15.04
N GLY A 431 8.69 -5.41 14.00
CA GLY A 431 9.87 -6.25 13.97
C GLY A 431 10.49 -6.32 12.57
N PRO A 432 11.70 -6.87 12.45
CA PRO A 432 12.46 -6.78 11.21
C PRO A 432 11.71 -7.40 10.01
N VAL A 433 11.42 -6.56 9.02
CA VAL A 433 10.75 -6.90 7.77
C VAL A 433 11.44 -6.12 6.64
N ASN A 434 11.47 -6.71 5.46
CA ASN A 434 12.02 -6.09 4.25
C ASN A 434 11.08 -6.32 3.07
N SER A 435 11.34 -5.62 1.97
CA SER A 435 10.56 -5.71 0.74
C SER A 435 10.50 -7.14 0.18
N ALA A 436 11.56 -7.94 0.37
CA ALA A 436 11.61 -9.33 -0.11
C ALA A 436 10.59 -10.20 0.64
N ARG A 437 10.51 -10.06 1.95
CA ARG A 437 9.51 -10.72 2.79
C ARG A 437 8.10 -10.29 2.41
N LEU A 438 7.86 -8.99 2.23
CA LEU A 438 6.54 -8.48 1.80
C LEU A 438 6.12 -9.04 0.43
N ALA A 439 7.06 -9.19 -0.51
CA ALA A 439 6.78 -9.81 -1.80
C ALA A 439 6.40 -11.31 -1.65
N GLY A 440 7.10 -12.04 -0.77
CA GLY A 440 6.78 -13.43 -0.44
C GLY A 440 5.40 -13.60 0.20
N GLU A 441 4.97 -12.66 1.03
CA GLU A 441 3.65 -12.65 1.67
C GLU A 441 2.50 -12.50 0.65
N LEU A 442 2.74 -11.89 -0.52
CA LEU A 442 1.74 -11.78 -1.59
C LEU A 442 1.59 -13.08 -2.41
N GLY A 443 2.61 -13.95 -2.43
CA GLY A 443 2.65 -15.17 -3.24
C GLY A 443 3.45 -15.01 -4.52
#